data_AF-A0A0E3KZ22-F1
#
_entry.id   AF-A0A0E3KZ22-F1
#
_cell.length_a   1.000
_cell.length_b   1.000
_cell.length_c   1.000
_cell.angle_alpha   90.00
_cell.angle_beta   90.00
_cell.angle_gamma   90.00
#
_symmetry.space_group_name_H-M   'P 1'
#
loop_
_entity.id
_entity.type
_entity.pdbx_description
1 polymer ?
#
loop_
_entity_poly.entity_id
_entity_poly.type
_entity_poly.pdbx_seq_one_letter_code
_entity_poly.pdbx_strand_id
1 'polypeptide(L)'
;MDPQIERKLIEIMRVIHESDKPIGARAIADELNNRGYDIGERAVRYHLRILDERGFTCKHGYAGRTLTELGERELSDALIADRFGFVISRIEEMAYRTTYNPETNEGVVPVNVSYFDKDDLETVIEVISYTAHEGYMISSRVKIIEEDEETVSLPPGKIGLATVCSVVFDGLLLKAGIPVEPAYGGILQIENRKPVRFLDLISYSGTSIDPIQIFMSRKTTSVLDVLEKGEGKILANMRQINSSAYDRANEVIKNAEKVGLGGCFPPGEIDEALFGAPVEIGKFGISIVGGINGICALEETGIKIKTNPVSALMEYKSMTEI
;
A
#
# COMPACT_ATOMS: atom_id res chain seq x y z
N MET A 1 -4.46 29.12 14.77
CA MET A 1 -5.94 29.26 14.72
C MET A 1 -6.51 28.43 15.86
N ASP A 2 -7.75 28.65 16.30
CA ASP A 2 -8.39 27.69 17.21
C ASP A 2 -8.49 26.32 16.50
N PRO A 3 -7.91 25.23 17.05
CA PRO A 3 -7.93 23.90 16.44
C PRO A 3 -9.35 23.42 16.10
N GLN A 4 -10.36 23.88 16.85
CA GLN A 4 -11.75 23.50 16.62
C GLN A 4 -12.34 24.18 15.35
N ILE A 5 -11.82 25.35 14.98
CA ILE A 5 -12.21 26.07 13.77
C ILE A 5 -11.57 25.43 12.54
N GLU A 6 -10.32 25.01 12.65
CA GLU A 6 -9.56 24.37 11.57
C GLU A 6 -10.17 23.02 11.16
N ARG A 7 -10.54 22.19 12.14
CA ARG A 7 -11.27 20.94 11.89
C ARG A 7 -12.60 21.16 11.15
N LYS A 8 -13.36 22.19 11.52
CA LYS A 8 -14.62 22.54 10.85
C LYS A 8 -14.40 23.01 9.41
N LEU A 9 -13.30 23.70 9.12
CA LEU A 9 -12.96 24.14 7.77
C LEU A 9 -12.64 22.95 6.85
N ILE A 10 -11.86 21.98 7.34
CA ILE A 10 -11.50 20.77 6.59
C ILE A 10 -12.76 19.96 6.26
N GLU A 11 -13.66 19.75 7.22
CA GLU A 11 -14.88 18.99 7.00
C GLU A 11 -15.85 19.68 6.05
N ILE A 12 -15.93 21.01 6.08
CA ILE A 12 -16.68 21.77 5.07
C ILE A 12 -16.07 21.54 3.68
N MET A 13 -14.75 21.53 3.54
CA MET A 13 -14.09 21.23 2.26
C MET A 13 -14.36 19.79 1.80
N ARG A 14 -14.36 18.79 2.71
CA ARG A 14 -14.74 17.40 2.38
C ARG A 14 -16.15 17.32 1.79
N VAL A 15 -17.12 17.95 2.44
CA VAL A 15 -18.51 17.96 1.97
C VAL A 15 -18.65 18.63 0.59
N ILE A 16 -17.83 19.65 0.30
CA ILE A 16 -17.80 20.27 -1.03
C ILE A 16 -17.17 19.33 -2.07
N HIS A 17 -16.06 18.66 -1.72
CA HIS A 17 -15.35 17.73 -2.58
C HIS A 17 -16.22 16.53 -2.99
N GLU A 18 -16.98 15.97 -2.05
CA GLU A 18 -17.85 14.82 -2.28
C GLU A 18 -19.10 15.16 -3.12
N SER A 19 -19.31 16.43 -3.48
CA SER A 19 -20.45 16.88 -4.28
C SER A 19 -20.05 17.09 -5.74
N ASP A 20 -20.72 16.38 -6.66
CA ASP A 20 -20.52 16.55 -8.11
C ASP A 20 -21.00 17.91 -8.66
N LYS A 21 -21.58 18.77 -7.82
CA LYS A 21 -22.16 20.06 -8.19
C LYS A 21 -21.82 21.12 -7.13
N PRO A 22 -21.85 22.41 -7.49
CA PRO A 22 -21.74 23.47 -6.50
C PRO A 22 -22.75 23.26 -5.37
N ILE A 23 -22.28 23.35 -4.12
CA ILE A 23 -23.12 23.06 -2.93
C ILE A 23 -23.27 24.30 -2.04
N GLY A 24 -24.49 24.53 -1.58
CA GLY A 24 -24.88 25.68 -0.77
C GLY A 24 -24.68 25.47 0.74
N ALA A 25 -24.58 26.57 1.48
CA ALA A 25 -24.32 26.55 2.93
C ALA A 25 -25.37 25.79 3.76
N ARG A 26 -26.63 25.73 3.30
CA ARG A 26 -27.70 24.97 3.95
C ARG A 26 -27.46 23.47 3.82
N ALA A 27 -27.23 22.99 2.60
CA ALA A 27 -26.94 21.58 2.33
C ALA A 27 -25.65 21.12 3.04
N ILE A 28 -24.62 21.98 3.06
CA ILE A 28 -23.40 21.70 3.83
C ILE A 28 -23.70 21.60 5.33
N ALA A 29 -24.53 22.48 5.88
CA ALA A 29 -24.90 22.41 7.30
C ALA A 29 -25.68 21.13 7.61
N ASP A 30 -26.66 20.77 6.79
CA ASP A 30 -27.44 19.54 6.96
C ASP A 30 -26.53 18.30 6.93
N GLU A 31 -25.59 18.25 5.99
CA GLU A 31 -24.61 17.16 5.86
C GLU A 31 -23.64 17.10 7.05
N LEU A 32 -23.16 18.25 7.54
CA LEU A 32 -22.31 18.30 8.72
C LEU A 32 -23.04 17.86 9.99
N ASN A 33 -24.33 18.19 10.13
CA ASN A 33 -25.15 17.69 11.25
C ASN A 33 -25.34 16.16 11.16
N ASN A 34 -25.53 15.60 9.96
CA ASN A 34 -25.56 14.14 9.75
C ASN A 34 -24.24 13.48 10.15
N ARG A 35 -23.11 14.17 9.97
CA ARG A 35 -21.77 13.74 10.40
C ARG A 35 -21.46 14.02 11.87
N GLY A 36 -22.44 14.49 12.66
CA GLY A 36 -22.31 14.72 14.09
C GLY A 36 -21.72 16.08 14.49
N TYR A 37 -21.61 17.05 13.57
CA TYR A 37 -21.22 18.42 13.88
C TYR A 37 -22.45 19.28 14.18
N ASP A 38 -22.54 19.83 15.40
CA ASP A 38 -23.56 20.84 15.74
C ASP A 38 -23.18 22.19 15.13
N ILE A 39 -23.67 22.44 13.91
CA ILE A 39 -23.40 23.68 13.17
C ILE A 39 -24.59 24.12 12.33
N GLY A 40 -25.01 25.37 12.51
CA GLY A 40 -26.08 25.97 11.71
C GLY A 40 -25.58 26.62 10.41
N GLU A 41 -26.49 26.81 9.46
CA GLU A 41 -26.23 27.43 8.14
C GLU A 41 -25.48 28.77 8.22
N ARG A 42 -25.79 29.61 9.23
CA ARG A 42 -25.12 30.91 9.42
C ARG A 42 -23.64 30.75 9.77
N ALA A 43 -23.29 29.74 10.58
CA ALA A 43 -21.92 29.44 10.95
C ALA A 43 -21.16 28.82 9.77
N VAL A 44 -21.81 27.94 9.00
CA VAL A 44 -21.24 27.43 7.74
C VAL A 44 -20.96 28.58 6.76
N ARG A 45 -21.88 29.53 6.60
CA ARG A 45 -21.64 30.73 5.76
C ARG A 45 -20.43 31.56 6.21
N TYR A 46 -20.16 31.61 7.51
CA TYR A 46 -18.99 32.28 8.05
C TYR A 46 -17.69 31.54 7.67
N HIS A 47 -17.63 30.23 7.87
CA HIS A 47 -16.47 29.41 7.49
C HIS A 47 -16.21 29.41 5.98
N LEU A 48 -17.26 29.38 5.16
CA LEU A 48 -17.12 29.46 3.72
C LEU A 48 -16.54 30.80 3.25
N ARG A 49 -16.75 31.91 3.98
CA ARG A 49 -16.07 33.17 3.68
C ARG A 49 -14.57 33.07 3.96
N ILE A 50 -14.19 32.41 5.04
CA ILE A 50 -12.78 32.17 5.37
C ILE A 50 -12.12 31.32 4.27
N LEU A 51 -12.80 30.28 3.79
CA LEU A 51 -12.31 29.43 2.69
C LEU A 51 -12.19 30.21 1.37
N ASP A 52 -13.15 31.10 1.07
CA ASP A 52 -13.09 31.97 -0.10
C ASP A 52 -11.90 32.96 0.01
N GLU A 53 -11.70 33.58 1.18
CA GLU A 53 -10.60 34.51 1.46
C GLU A 53 -9.22 33.84 1.36
N ARG A 54 -9.13 32.55 1.66
CA ARG A 54 -7.93 31.73 1.50
C ARG A 54 -7.75 31.19 0.07
N GLY A 55 -8.72 31.40 -0.80
CA GLY A 55 -8.70 30.88 -2.17
C GLY A 55 -8.92 29.37 -2.28
N PHE A 56 -9.42 28.72 -1.25
CA PHE A 56 -9.70 27.27 -1.24
C PHE A 56 -11.03 26.91 -1.90
N THR A 57 -12.01 27.83 -1.85
CA THR A 57 -13.31 27.65 -2.49
C THR A 57 -13.59 28.74 -3.53
N CYS A 58 -14.33 28.39 -4.58
CA CYS A 58 -14.83 29.31 -5.59
C CYS A 58 -16.36 29.40 -5.49
N LYS A 59 -16.90 30.63 -5.55
CA LYS A 59 -18.34 30.90 -5.37
C LYS A 59 -19.06 31.02 -6.72
N HIS A 60 -20.13 30.22 -6.88
CA HIS A 60 -20.99 30.18 -8.08
C HIS A 60 -22.38 30.78 -7.82
N GLY A 61 -22.42 32.00 -7.24
CA GLY A 61 -23.69 32.68 -6.96
C GLY A 61 -24.61 31.90 -6.00
N TYR A 62 -25.86 31.66 -6.42
CA TYR A 62 -26.84 30.87 -5.66
C TYR A 62 -26.64 29.35 -5.77
N ALA A 63 -25.85 28.89 -6.75
CA ALA A 63 -25.59 27.46 -6.92
C ALA A 63 -24.74 26.90 -5.78
N GLY A 64 -23.88 27.72 -5.17
CA GLY A 64 -23.05 27.30 -4.03
C GLY A 64 -21.57 27.52 -4.27
N ARG A 65 -20.74 26.59 -3.80
CA ARG A 65 -19.28 26.62 -3.93
C ARG A 65 -18.73 25.30 -4.46
N THR A 66 -17.59 25.39 -5.14
CA THR A 66 -16.70 24.27 -5.48
C THR A 66 -15.33 24.50 -4.87
N LEU A 67 -14.52 23.45 -4.75
CA LEU A 67 -13.11 23.62 -4.41
C LEU A 67 -12.33 24.19 -5.60
N THR A 68 -11.26 24.92 -5.29
CA THR A 68 -10.23 25.30 -6.26
C THR A 68 -9.12 24.25 -6.26
N GLU A 69 -8.21 24.27 -7.24
CA GLU A 69 -7.00 23.41 -7.20
C GLU A 69 -6.14 23.63 -5.95
N LEU A 70 -6.18 24.82 -5.36
CA LEU A 70 -5.51 25.10 -4.09
C LEU A 70 -6.27 24.46 -2.92
N GLY A 71 -7.61 24.54 -2.91
CA GLY A 71 -8.44 23.89 -1.90
C GLY A 71 -8.40 22.37 -1.97
N GLU A 72 -8.30 21.78 -3.17
CA GLU A 72 -8.10 20.35 -3.36
C GLU A 72 -6.75 19.87 -2.79
N ARG A 73 -5.68 20.65 -3.02
CA ARG A 73 -4.36 20.35 -2.44
C ARG A 73 -4.35 20.51 -0.92
N GLU A 74 -4.90 21.61 -0.40
CA GLU A 74 -5.01 21.83 1.04
C GLU A 74 -5.86 20.75 1.71
N LEU A 75 -6.98 20.37 1.11
CA LEU A 75 -7.80 19.27 1.59
C LEU A 75 -6.97 17.98 1.61
N SER A 76 -6.31 17.62 0.51
CA SER A 76 -5.43 16.45 0.47
C SER A 76 -4.38 16.47 1.58
N ASP A 77 -3.73 17.60 1.84
CA ASP A 77 -2.69 17.77 2.85
C ASP A 77 -3.25 17.70 4.28
N ALA A 78 -4.40 18.32 4.54
CA ALA A 78 -5.09 18.27 5.83
C ALA A 78 -5.59 16.85 6.17
N LEU A 79 -5.99 16.09 5.14
CA LEU A 79 -6.35 14.68 5.26
C LEU A 79 -5.16 13.78 5.60
N ILE A 80 -3.91 14.24 5.46
CA ILE A 80 -2.71 13.46 5.83
C ILE A 80 -2.65 13.25 7.34
N ALA A 81 -3.10 14.23 8.14
CA ALA A 81 -3.14 14.12 9.60
C ALA A 81 -4.17 13.09 10.10
N ASP A 82 -5.33 13.00 9.43
CA ASP A 82 -6.34 11.96 9.68
C ASP A 82 -5.91 10.56 9.18
N ARG A 83 -4.80 10.48 8.42
CA ARG A 83 -4.24 9.23 7.87
C ARG A 83 -3.04 8.68 8.66
N PHE A 84 -2.61 9.31 9.75
CA PHE A 84 -1.57 8.70 10.60
C PHE A 84 -2.07 7.35 11.14
N GLY A 85 -1.36 6.27 10.82
CA GLY A 85 -1.77 4.89 11.14
C GLY A 85 -2.70 4.23 10.13
N PHE A 86 -3.20 4.94 9.10
CA PHE A 86 -4.06 4.36 8.06
C PHE A 86 -3.38 3.19 7.33
N VAL A 87 -2.08 3.29 7.09
CA VAL A 87 -1.31 2.22 6.43
C VAL A 87 -1.26 0.97 7.31
N ILE A 88 -0.96 1.11 8.61
CA ILE A 88 -0.96 -0.02 9.54
C ILE A 88 -2.35 -0.63 9.66
N SER A 89 -3.38 0.19 9.92
CA SER A 89 -4.74 -0.32 10.05
C SER A 89 -5.21 -1.05 8.78
N ARG A 90 -4.79 -0.57 7.60
CA ARG A 90 -5.05 -1.27 6.33
C ARG A 90 -4.28 -2.57 6.20
N ILE A 91 -3.01 -2.62 6.62
CA ILE A 91 -2.23 -3.87 6.64
C ILE A 91 -2.89 -4.89 7.59
N GLU A 92 -3.28 -4.47 8.79
CA GLU A 92 -3.97 -5.29 9.78
C GLU A 92 -5.33 -5.79 9.25
N GLU A 93 -6.12 -4.93 8.61
CA GLU A 93 -7.39 -5.31 7.99
C GLU A 93 -7.16 -6.37 6.89
N MET A 94 -6.17 -6.16 6.02
CA MET A 94 -5.85 -7.08 4.93
C MET A 94 -5.33 -8.42 5.46
N ALA A 95 -4.49 -8.41 6.49
CA ALA A 95 -4.02 -9.63 7.17
C ALA A 95 -5.20 -10.39 7.79
N TYR A 96 -6.11 -9.70 8.47
CA TYR A 96 -7.30 -10.31 9.07
C TYR A 96 -8.22 -10.97 8.03
N ARG A 97 -8.45 -10.28 6.91
CA ARG A 97 -9.31 -10.72 5.81
C ARG A 97 -8.67 -11.77 4.91
N THR A 98 -7.35 -12.00 5.02
CA THR A 98 -6.66 -13.09 4.32
C THR A 98 -7.15 -14.43 4.87
N THR A 99 -7.66 -15.29 4.00
CA THR A 99 -8.21 -16.62 4.37
C THR A 99 -7.46 -17.78 3.75
N TYR A 100 -6.41 -17.50 2.97
CA TYR A 100 -5.64 -18.52 2.28
C TYR A 100 -5.10 -19.60 3.23
N ASN A 101 -5.35 -20.86 2.89
CA ASN A 101 -4.86 -22.02 3.60
C ASN A 101 -3.88 -22.82 2.70
N PRO A 102 -2.58 -22.89 3.05
CA PRO A 102 -1.59 -23.66 2.30
C PRO A 102 -1.92 -25.16 2.18
N GLU A 103 -2.64 -25.76 3.13
CA GLU A 103 -2.95 -27.20 3.10
C GLU A 103 -4.01 -27.54 2.05
N THR A 104 -5.00 -26.66 1.85
CA THR A 104 -6.09 -26.86 0.89
C THR A 104 -5.84 -26.15 -0.44
N ASN A 105 -4.89 -25.21 -0.46
CA ASN A 105 -4.63 -24.28 -1.57
C ASN A 105 -5.89 -23.49 -1.98
N GLU A 106 -6.63 -23.01 -0.98
CA GLU A 106 -7.89 -22.27 -1.15
C GLU A 106 -7.93 -21.03 -0.25
N GLY A 107 -8.74 -20.05 -0.65
CA GLY A 107 -8.94 -18.80 0.07
C GLY A 107 -8.31 -17.59 -0.64
N VAL A 108 -8.54 -16.42 -0.04
CA VAL A 108 -8.14 -15.15 -0.62
C VAL A 108 -6.80 -14.67 -0.07
N VAL A 109 -6.02 -14.04 -0.93
CA VAL A 109 -4.74 -13.38 -0.62
C VAL A 109 -4.81 -11.89 -0.94
N PRO A 110 -4.04 -11.05 -0.22
CA PRO A 110 -3.91 -9.63 -0.55
C PRO A 110 -3.03 -9.46 -1.78
N VAL A 111 -3.44 -8.58 -2.68
CA VAL A 111 -2.73 -8.29 -3.93
C VAL A 111 -2.46 -6.80 -4.12
N ASN A 112 -1.36 -6.49 -4.80
CA ASN A 112 -1.10 -5.17 -5.37
C ASN A 112 -1.63 -5.15 -6.79
N VAL A 113 -2.31 -4.08 -7.18
CA VAL A 113 -2.83 -3.93 -8.54
C VAL A 113 -2.07 -2.80 -9.23
N SER A 114 -1.48 -3.13 -10.37
CA SER A 114 -0.79 -2.18 -11.25
C SER A 114 -1.45 -2.19 -12.62
N TYR A 115 -1.31 -1.13 -13.40
CA TYR A 115 -1.79 -1.09 -14.78
C TYR A 115 -0.83 -0.36 -15.71
N PHE A 116 -0.82 -0.79 -16.97
CA PHE A 116 0.14 -0.39 -18.01
C PHE A 116 -0.53 -0.43 -19.39
N ASP A 117 0.17 0.06 -20.42
CA ASP A 117 -0.38 0.05 -21.78
C ASP A 117 -0.48 -1.37 -22.34
N LYS A 118 -1.59 -1.71 -23.01
CA LYS A 118 -1.80 -3.05 -23.55
C LYS A 118 -0.68 -3.50 -24.50
N ASP A 119 -0.04 -2.54 -25.17
CA ASP A 119 1.04 -2.80 -26.12
C ASP A 119 2.32 -3.30 -25.43
N ASP A 120 2.46 -3.10 -24.11
CA ASP A 120 3.61 -3.53 -23.31
C ASP A 120 3.45 -4.95 -22.72
N LEU A 121 2.32 -5.64 -22.97
CA LEU A 121 1.96 -6.90 -22.30
C LEU A 121 3.02 -8.01 -22.38
N GLU A 122 3.62 -8.21 -23.55
CA GLU A 122 4.63 -9.25 -23.75
C GLU A 122 5.86 -9.01 -22.88
N THR A 123 6.38 -7.78 -22.89
CA THR A 123 7.51 -7.37 -22.04
C THR A 123 7.16 -7.47 -20.55
N VAL A 124 5.92 -7.10 -20.18
CA VAL A 124 5.42 -7.24 -18.82
C VAL A 124 5.46 -8.69 -18.36
N ILE A 125 4.97 -9.62 -19.18
CA ILE A 125 4.96 -11.04 -18.83
C ILE A 125 6.38 -11.56 -18.65
N GLU A 126 7.29 -11.24 -19.59
CA GLU A 126 8.68 -11.70 -19.56
C GLU A 126 9.41 -11.25 -18.29
N VAL A 127 9.38 -9.94 -17.97
CA VAL A 127 10.09 -9.39 -16.81
C VAL A 127 9.49 -9.88 -15.50
N ILE A 128 8.16 -10.01 -15.41
CA ILE A 128 7.49 -10.52 -14.20
C ILE A 128 7.84 -11.98 -13.98
N SER A 129 7.77 -12.81 -15.03
CA SER A 129 8.17 -14.21 -14.97
C SER A 129 9.62 -14.33 -14.50
N TYR A 130 10.54 -13.56 -15.11
CA TYR A 130 11.94 -13.59 -14.71
C TYR A 130 12.15 -13.17 -13.24
N THR A 131 11.49 -12.09 -12.80
CA THR A 131 11.60 -11.61 -11.42
C THR A 131 11.05 -12.61 -10.40
N ALA A 132 9.95 -13.29 -10.74
CA ALA A 132 9.35 -14.30 -9.88
C ALA A 132 10.23 -15.55 -9.74
N HIS A 133 10.76 -16.06 -10.85
CA HIS A 133 11.63 -17.25 -10.86
C HIS A 133 12.98 -17.03 -10.16
N GLU A 134 13.48 -15.79 -10.17
CA GLU A 134 14.69 -15.41 -9.43
C GLU A 134 14.44 -15.15 -7.93
N GLY A 135 13.19 -15.29 -7.45
CA GLY A 135 12.84 -15.23 -6.03
C GLY A 135 12.65 -13.82 -5.48
N TYR A 136 12.50 -12.80 -6.34
CA TYR A 136 12.31 -11.42 -5.93
C TYR A 136 10.84 -10.97 -5.90
N MET A 137 9.90 -11.91 -6.10
CA MET A 137 8.48 -11.73 -5.85
C MET A 137 7.99 -12.72 -4.78
N ILE A 138 6.79 -12.45 -4.23
CA ILE A 138 6.16 -13.32 -3.23
C ILE A 138 5.65 -14.63 -3.85
N SER A 139 5.16 -14.56 -5.09
CA SER A 139 4.62 -15.71 -5.81
C SER A 139 4.80 -15.52 -7.31
N SER A 140 4.97 -16.62 -8.05
CA SER A 140 4.86 -16.67 -9.51
C SER A 140 3.41 -16.59 -9.99
N ARG A 141 2.43 -16.70 -9.10
CA ARG A 141 1.03 -16.51 -9.47
C ARG A 141 0.68 -15.03 -9.57
N VAL A 142 0.18 -14.65 -10.73
CA VAL A 142 -0.33 -13.31 -11.03
C VAL A 142 -1.73 -13.41 -11.63
N LYS A 143 -2.47 -12.31 -11.63
CA LYS A 143 -3.71 -12.21 -12.41
C LYS A 143 -3.62 -11.03 -13.36
N ILE A 144 -3.83 -11.31 -14.65
CA ILE A 144 -4.03 -10.27 -15.65
C ILE A 144 -5.49 -9.84 -15.56
N ILE A 145 -5.71 -8.53 -15.51
CA ILE A 145 -7.02 -7.89 -15.39
C ILE A 145 -7.26 -7.15 -16.70
N GLU A 146 -8.30 -7.55 -17.41
CA GLU A 146 -8.71 -6.89 -18.65
C GLU A 146 -9.55 -5.64 -18.35
N GLU A 147 -9.67 -4.74 -19.33
CA GLU A 147 -10.37 -3.45 -19.22
C GLU A 147 -11.82 -3.59 -18.72
N ASP A 148 -12.48 -4.69 -19.11
CA ASP A 148 -13.90 -4.97 -18.85
C ASP A 148 -14.15 -5.84 -17.60
N GLU A 149 -13.14 -6.16 -16.77
CA GLU A 149 -13.37 -6.90 -15.53
C GLU A 149 -14.10 -6.04 -14.47
N GLU A 150 -15.25 -6.53 -13.96
CA GLU A 150 -16.02 -5.85 -12.91
C GLU A 150 -15.26 -5.62 -11.59
N THR A 151 -14.17 -6.37 -11.37
CA THR A 151 -13.45 -6.35 -10.07
C THR A 151 -12.59 -5.10 -9.92
N VAL A 152 -12.07 -4.55 -11.01
CA VAL A 152 -11.20 -3.35 -11.00
C VAL A 152 -11.46 -2.53 -12.27
N SER A 153 -11.96 -1.30 -12.12
CA SER A 153 -12.13 -0.39 -13.26
C SER A 153 -10.77 0.12 -13.73
N LEU A 154 -10.43 -0.18 -14.99
CA LEU A 154 -9.20 0.27 -15.65
C LEU A 154 -9.51 1.38 -16.69
N PRO A 155 -8.56 2.30 -16.93
CA PRO A 155 -8.71 3.27 -18.02
C PRO A 155 -8.68 2.57 -19.40
N PRO A 156 -9.30 3.16 -20.43
CA PRO A 156 -9.29 2.57 -21.75
C PRO A 156 -7.90 2.36 -22.35
N GLY A 157 -7.69 1.19 -22.96
CA GLY A 157 -6.42 0.79 -23.55
C GLY A 157 -5.37 0.34 -22.52
N LYS A 158 -5.76 0.09 -21.27
CA LYS A 158 -4.87 -0.39 -20.20
C LYS A 158 -5.17 -1.83 -19.83
N ILE A 159 -4.12 -2.54 -19.43
CA ILE A 159 -4.20 -3.88 -18.83
C ILE A 159 -3.72 -3.76 -17.38
N GLY A 160 -4.39 -4.47 -16.48
CA GLY A 160 -4.02 -4.58 -15.08
C GLY A 160 -3.23 -5.86 -14.78
N LEU A 161 -2.39 -5.80 -13.76
CA LEU A 161 -1.63 -6.92 -13.22
C LEU A 161 -1.77 -6.92 -11.70
N ALA A 162 -2.29 -8.01 -11.16
CA ALA A 162 -2.33 -8.30 -9.75
C ALA A 162 -1.16 -9.20 -9.34
N THR A 163 -0.39 -8.77 -8.35
CA THR A 163 0.74 -9.51 -7.76
C THR A 163 0.50 -9.71 -6.26
N VAL A 164 0.92 -10.86 -5.71
CA VAL A 164 0.70 -11.17 -4.29
C VAL A 164 1.46 -10.18 -3.41
N CYS A 165 0.77 -9.62 -2.41
CA CYS A 165 1.33 -8.68 -1.46
C CYS A 165 1.99 -9.42 -0.29
N SER A 166 3.07 -8.86 0.24
CA SER A 166 3.77 -9.44 1.40
C SER A 166 2.89 -9.59 2.65
N VAL A 167 1.75 -8.86 2.73
CA VAL A 167 0.72 -9.00 3.78
C VAL A 167 0.12 -10.41 3.85
N VAL A 168 0.30 -11.24 2.81
CA VAL A 168 -0.11 -12.65 2.86
C VAL A 168 0.56 -13.40 4.02
N PHE A 169 1.81 -13.08 4.33
CA PHE A 169 2.53 -13.69 5.45
C PHE A 169 1.98 -13.23 6.79
N ASP A 170 1.63 -11.96 6.92
CA ASP A 170 0.96 -11.42 8.09
C ASP A 170 -0.37 -12.14 8.35
N GLY A 171 -1.16 -12.41 7.29
CA GLY A 171 -2.39 -13.20 7.37
C GLY A 171 -2.16 -14.65 7.78
N LEU A 172 -1.18 -15.34 7.16
CA LEU A 172 -0.85 -16.74 7.48
C LEU A 172 -0.39 -16.91 8.94
N LEU A 173 0.49 -16.03 9.40
CA LEU A 173 0.99 -16.03 10.77
C LEU A 173 -0.13 -15.71 11.76
N LEU A 174 -1.00 -14.76 11.44
CA LEU A 174 -2.16 -14.44 12.27
C LEU A 174 -3.13 -15.63 12.39
N LYS A 175 -3.40 -16.36 11.31
CA LYS A 175 -4.23 -17.58 11.35
C LYS A 175 -3.58 -18.72 12.14
N ALA A 176 -2.24 -18.74 12.22
CA ALA A 176 -1.49 -19.64 13.08
C ALA A 176 -1.46 -19.19 14.56
N GLY A 177 -2.12 -18.08 14.91
CA GLY A 177 -2.16 -17.53 16.27
C GLY A 177 -0.93 -16.70 16.64
N ILE A 178 -0.15 -16.24 15.65
CA ILE A 178 1.08 -15.45 15.85
C ILE A 178 0.78 -13.98 15.49
N PRO A 179 0.80 -13.07 16.48
CA PRO A 179 0.76 -11.64 16.20
C PRO A 179 2.04 -11.19 15.47
N VAL A 180 1.87 -10.37 14.45
CA VAL A 180 2.96 -9.84 13.62
C VAL A 180 2.89 -8.33 13.64
N GLU A 181 4.04 -7.68 13.81
CA GLU A 181 4.14 -6.23 13.75
C GLU A 181 4.84 -5.79 12.46
N PRO A 182 4.13 -5.11 11.54
CA PRO A 182 4.76 -4.45 10.39
C PRO A 182 5.62 -3.28 10.87
N ALA A 183 6.93 -3.45 10.88
CA ALA A 183 7.84 -2.48 11.49
C ALA A 183 8.34 -1.45 10.48
N TYR A 184 8.92 -1.90 9.36
CA TYR A 184 9.54 -1.00 8.37
C TYR A 184 9.31 -1.45 6.94
N GLY A 185 9.19 -0.50 6.02
CA GLY A 185 9.46 -0.71 4.60
C GLY A 185 10.78 -0.04 4.23
N GLY A 186 11.52 -0.59 3.27
CA GLY A 186 12.86 -0.11 2.96
C GLY A 186 13.47 -0.61 1.67
N ILE A 187 14.68 -0.12 1.42
CA ILE A 187 15.55 -0.56 0.32
C ILE A 187 16.58 -1.52 0.87
N LEU A 188 16.54 -2.77 0.40
CA LEU A 188 17.46 -3.82 0.77
C LEU A 188 18.53 -3.98 -0.31
N GLN A 189 19.80 -3.89 0.10
CA GLN A 189 20.94 -4.15 -0.76
C GLN A 189 21.14 -5.66 -0.91
N ILE A 190 21.29 -6.09 -2.16
CA ILE A 190 21.64 -7.45 -2.55
C ILE A 190 23.07 -7.46 -3.09
N GLU A 191 23.89 -8.40 -2.63
CA GLU A 191 25.21 -8.70 -3.19
C GLU A 191 25.38 -10.21 -3.30
N ASN A 192 25.94 -10.70 -4.41
CA ASN A 192 26.08 -12.14 -4.68
C ASN A 192 24.76 -12.92 -4.46
N ARG A 193 23.63 -12.33 -4.87
CA ARG A 193 22.26 -12.88 -4.72
C ARG A 193 21.84 -13.12 -3.26
N LYS A 194 22.45 -12.41 -2.31
CA LYS A 194 22.13 -12.49 -0.88
C LYS A 194 21.79 -11.11 -0.30
N PRO A 195 20.83 -11.03 0.63
CA PRO A 195 20.55 -9.79 1.35
C PRO A 195 21.75 -9.41 2.24
N VAL A 196 22.16 -8.15 2.16
CA VAL A 196 23.29 -7.62 2.94
C VAL A 196 22.79 -6.71 4.07
N ARG A 197 22.12 -5.61 3.70
CA ARG A 197 21.64 -4.61 4.64
C ARG A 197 20.55 -3.73 4.06
N PHE A 198 19.70 -3.20 4.92
CA PHE A 198 18.83 -2.09 4.55
C PHE A 198 19.66 -0.80 4.43
N LEU A 199 19.49 -0.09 3.32
CA LEU A 199 20.13 1.21 3.08
C LEU A 199 19.29 2.35 3.64
N ASP A 200 17.97 2.24 3.47
CA ASP A 200 16.98 3.20 3.91
C ASP A 200 15.78 2.45 4.49
N LEU A 201 15.20 2.99 5.57
CA LEU A 201 14.06 2.44 6.28
C LEU A 201 13.08 3.56 6.64
N ILE A 202 11.78 3.29 6.51
CA ILE A 202 10.72 4.14 7.04
C ILE A 202 9.80 3.25 7.89
N SER A 203 9.53 3.71 9.12
CA SER A 203 8.61 3.02 10.02
C SER A 203 7.17 3.12 9.53
N TYR A 204 6.45 2.00 9.59
CA TYR A 204 5.02 1.98 9.33
C TYR A 204 4.21 2.72 10.42
N SER A 205 4.70 2.76 11.66
CA SER A 205 3.98 3.37 12.80
C SER A 205 4.02 4.90 12.80
N GLY A 206 4.95 5.48 12.06
CA GLY A 206 5.18 6.93 12.01
C GLY A 206 4.74 7.60 10.71
N THR A 207 4.00 6.91 9.83
CA THR A 207 3.69 7.42 8.49
C THR A 207 2.21 7.27 8.13
N SER A 208 1.73 8.19 7.30
CA SER A 208 0.41 8.19 6.67
C SER A 208 0.45 7.71 5.21
N ILE A 209 1.65 7.51 4.67
CA ILE A 209 1.91 7.03 3.30
C ILE A 209 2.69 5.73 3.40
N ASP A 210 2.35 4.74 2.57
CA ASP A 210 3.09 3.48 2.53
C ASP A 210 4.58 3.74 2.21
N PRO A 211 5.52 3.37 3.11
CA PRO A 211 6.96 3.39 2.87
C PRO A 211 7.38 2.89 1.49
N ILE A 212 6.77 1.79 1.03
CA ILE A 212 7.09 1.17 -0.24
C ILE A 212 6.72 2.10 -1.41
N GLN A 213 5.58 2.77 -1.33
CA GLN A 213 5.17 3.77 -2.31
C GLN A 213 6.12 4.97 -2.34
N ILE A 214 6.63 5.39 -1.18
CA ILE A 214 7.62 6.47 -1.09
C ILE A 214 8.90 6.07 -1.83
N PHE A 215 9.42 4.86 -1.59
CA PHE A 215 10.66 4.40 -2.23
C PHE A 215 10.51 4.17 -3.74
N MET A 216 9.37 3.62 -4.19
CA MET A 216 9.04 3.51 -5.61
C MET A 216 9.08 4.89 -6.29
N SER A 217 8.43 5.89 -5.71
CA SER A 217 8.36 7.24 -6.30
C SER A 217 9.73 7.90 -6.49
N ARG A 218 10.72 7.50 -5.69
CA ARG A 218 12.10 7.99 -5.77
C ARG A 218 12.95 7.25 -6.80
N LYS A 219 12.46 6.14 -7.38
CA LYS A 219 13.18 5.32 -8.38
C LYS A 219 14.59 4.93 -7.93
N THR A 220 14.67 4.38 -6.73
CA THR A 220 15.93 4.10 -6.03
C THR A 220 16.36 2.62 -6.08
N THR A 221 15.53 1.77 -6.68
CA THR A 221 15.79 0.35 -6.90
C THR A 221 16.69 0.13 -8.11
N SER A 222 17.25 -1.07 -8.19
CA SER A 222 17.96 -1.58 -9.36
C SER A 222 17.70 -3.09 -9.45
N VAL A 223 16.42 -3.46 -9.53
CA VAL A 223 15.98 -4.85 -9.53
C VAL A 223 16.53 -5.59 -10.76
N LEU A 224 16.60 -4.96 -11.93
CA LEU A 224 17.18 -5.59 -13.12
C LEU A 224 18.66 -5.95 -12.92
N ASP A 225 19.45 -5.07 -12.30
CA ASP A 225 20.84 -5.38 -11.95
C ASP A 225 20.94 -6.57 -10.99
N VAL A 226 19.99 -6.69 -10.05
CA VAL A 226 19.92 -7.84 -9.13
C VAL A 226 19.64 -9.14 -9.89
N LEU A 227 18.74 -9.11 -10.87
CA LEU A 227 18.42 -10.28 -11.69
C LEU A 227 19.62 -10.69 -12.57
N GLU A 228 20.24 -9.74 -13.26
CA GLU A 228 21.32 -9.99 -14.22
C GLU A 228 22.68 -10.29 -13.57
N LYS A 229 23.05 -9.52 -12.55
CA LYS A 229 24.40 -9.52 -11.96
C LYS A 229 24.42 -10.11 -10.56
N GLY A 230 23.26 -10.28 -9.93
CA GLY A 230 23.16 -10.70 -8.54
C GLY A 230 23.50 -9.59 -7.54
N GLU A 231 23.56 -8.34 -7.98
CA GLU A 231 23.94 -7.19 -7.16
C GLU A 231 23.03 -5.99 -7.44
N GLY A 232 22.60 -5.28 -6.41
CA GLY A 232 21.75 -4.10 -6.57
C GLY A 232 20.82 -3.87 -5.39
N LYS A 233 19.65 -3.29 -5.66
CA LYS A 233 18.73 -2.80 -4.63
C LYS A 233 17.30 -3.23 -4.94
N ILE A 234 16.65 -3.85 -3.97
CA ILE A 234 15.24 -4.23 -4.04
C ILE A 234 14.44 -3.55 -2.94
N LEU A 235 13.11 -3.55 -3.08
CA LEU A 235 12.22 -3.21 -1.99
C LEU A 235 12.00 -4.43 -1.09
N ALA A 236 12.00 -4.20 0.21
CA ALA A 236 11.69 -5.23 1.20
C ALA A 236 11.01 -4.61 2.43
N ASN A 237 10.29 -5.45 3.13
CA ASN A 237 9.51 -5.11 4.31
C ASN A 237 10.01 -5.93 5.50
N MET A 238 10.08 -5.31 6.66
CA MET A 238 10.54 -5.90 7.91
C MET A 238 9.36 -6.03 8.88
N ARG A 239 9.16 -7.24 9.42
CA ARG A 239 8.22 -7.48 10.52
C ARG A 239 8.96 -7.93 11.76
N GLN A 240 8.39 -7.61 12.90
CA GLN A 240 8.86 -8.10 14.18
C GLN A 240 7.83 -9.05 14.79
N ILE A 241 8.31 -10.12 15.38
CA ILE A 241 7.49 -11.16 16.01
C ILE A 241 8.07 -11.45 17.39
N ASN A 242 7.20 -11.70 18.37
CA ASN A 242 7.65 -12.08 19.72
C ASN A 242 8.47 -13.37 19.69
N SER A 243 9.58 -13.40 20.43
CA SER A 243 10.51 -14.53 20.47
C SER A 243 9.87 -15.86 20.86
N SER A 244 8.79 -15.84 21.66
CA SER A 244 8.03 -17.04 22.01
C SER A 244 7.41 -17.78 20.81
N ALA A 245 7.27 -17.12 19.67
CA ALA A 245 6.69 -17.68 18.44
C ALA A 245 7.74 -18.12 17.41
N TYR A 246 9.05 -18.05 17.70
CA TYR A 246 10.14 -18.27 16.74
C TYR A 246 9.99 -19.57 15.93
N ASP A 247 9.91 -20.71 16.62
CA ASP A 247 9.84 -22.02 15.95
C ASP A 247 8.56 -22.18 15.11
N ARG A 248 7.43 -21.71 15.65
CA ARG A 248 6.13 -21.81 14.97
C ARG A 248 6.05 -20.89 13.76
N ALA A 249 6.59 -19.67 13.84
CA ALA A 249 6.67 -18.75 12.71
C ALA A 249 7.50 -19.36 11.58
N ASN A 250 8.64 -19.97 11.91
CA ASN A 250 9.51 -20.64 10.94
C ASN A 250 8.83 -21.81 10.25
N GLU A 251 8.03 -22.59 10.99
CA GLU A 251 7.22 -23.67 10.41
C GLU A 251 6.18 -23.13 9.41
N VAL A 252 5.46 -22.06 9.78
CA VAL A 252 4.46 -21.43 8.92
C VAL A 252 5.09 -20.88 7.63
N ILE A 253 6.21 -20.17 7.73
CA ILE A 253 6.94 -19.62 6.58
C ILE A 253 7.41 -20.75 5.65
N LYS A 254 8.00 -21.81 6.20
CA LYS A 254 8.43 -22.99 5.41
C LYS A 254 7.26 -23.70 4.73
N ASN A 255 6.09 -23.74 5.36
CA ASN A 255 4.90 -24.34 4.74
C ASN A 255 4.32 -23.46 3.63
N ALA A 256 4.37 -22.14 3.78
CA ALA A 256 3.99 -21.19 2.72
C ALA A 256 4.90 -21.34 1.48
N GLU A 257 6.21 -21.51 1.69
CA GLU A 257 7.18 -21.68 0.60
C GLU A 257 6.87 -22.92 -0.26
N LYS A 258 6.45 -24.03 0.36
CA LYS A 258 6.07 -25.27 -0.36
C LYS A 258 4.90 -25.11 -1.33
N VAL A 259 4.08 -24.07 -1.17
CA VAL A 259 2.90 -23.80 -2.02
C VAL A 259 3.09 -22.60 -2.95
N GLY A 260 4.34 -22.18 -3.14
CA GLY A 260 4.69 -21.07 -4.04
C GLY A 260 4.47 -19.68 -3.45
N LEU A 261 4.36 -19.57 -2.12
CA LEU A 261 4.45 -18.29 -1.39
C LEU A 261 5.84 -18.16 -0.77
N GLY A 262 6.78 -17.65 -1.56
CA GLY A 262 8.17 -17.44 -1.18
C GLY A 262 8.50 -15.98 -0.86
N GLY A 263 9.78 -15.63 -1.00
CA GLY A 263 10.24 -14.26 -0.84
C GLY A 263 10.44 -13.81 0.62
N CYS A 264 10.31 -14.72 1.59
CA CYS A 264 10.75 -14.48 2.97
C CYS A 264 12.23 -14.89 3.10
N PHE A 265 13.08 -13.98 3.56
CA PHE A 265 14.46 -14.29 3.90
C PHE A 265 14.52 -15.09 5.22
N PRO A 266 15.63 -15.78 5.51
CA PRO A 266 15.81 -16.42 6.79
C PRO A 266 15.55 -15.44 7.95
N PRO A 267 14.77 -15.85 8.96
CA PRO A 267 14.54 -15.07 10.17
C PRO A 267 15.85 -14.66 10.84
N GLY A 268 15.85 -13.49 11.46
CA GLY A 268 16.96 -13.03 12.28
C GLY A 268 17.02 -13.72 13.63
N GLU A 269 18.16 -13.59 14.30
CA GLU A 269 18.32 -14.01 15.69
C GLU A 269 17.46 -13.14 16.63
N ILE A 270 17.12 -13.69 17.79
CA ILE A 270 16.34 -12.98 18.82
C ILE A 270 17.17 -11.83 19.40
N ASP A 271 16.54 -10.67 19.58
CA ASP A 271 17.14 -9.43 20.11
C ASP A 271 18.27 -8.84 19.24
N GLU A 272 18.45 -9.34 18.02
CA GLU A 272 19.46 -8.85 17.08
C GLU A 272 18.84 -8.09 15.90
N ALA A 273 19.59 -7.11 15.38
CA ALA A 273 19.20 -6.39 14.17
C ALA A 273 19.24 -7.31 12.94
N LEU A 274 18.19 -7.31 12.11
CA LEU A 274 18.14 -8.08 10.87
C LEU A 274 18.56 -7.20 9.69
N PHE A 275 19.66 -7.54 9.02
CA PHE A 275 20.20 -6.76 7.88
C PHE A 275 20.39 -5.28 8.25
N GLY A 276 20.81 -5.00 9.49
CA GLY A 276 20.98 -3.65 10.01
C GLY A 276 19.69 -2.91 10.37
N ALA A 277 18.50 -3.49 10.13
CA ALA A 277 17.25 -2.96 10.62
C ALA A 277 17.08 -3.28 12.13
N PRO A 278 16.69 -2.30 12.95
CA PRO A 278 16.54 -2.50 14.39
C PRO A 278 15.38 -3.47 14.69
N VAL A 279 15.55 -4.28 15.72
CA VAL A 279 14.54 -5.19 16.27
C VAL A 279 14.39 -4.89 17.76
N GLU A 280 13.16 -4.87 18.25
CA GLU A 280 12.87 -4.63 19.66
C GLU A 280 13.27 -5.82 20.54
N ILE A 281 13.59 -5.51 21.80
CA ILE A 281 13.92 -6.53 22.80
C ILE A 281 12.71 -7.43 23.04
N GLY A 282 12.95 -8.74 23.12
CA GLY A 282 11.97 -9.80 23.20
C GLY A 282 11.39 -10.23 21.85
N LYS A 283 11.96 -9.77 20.73
CA LYS A 283 11.47 -10.06 19.37
C LYS A 283 12.59 -10.54 18.45
N PHE A 284 12.19 -11.07 17.31
CA PHE A 284 13.07 -11.35 16.17
C PHE A 284 12.47 -10.72 14.91
N GLY A 285 13.33 -10.40 13.95
CA GLY A 285 12.92 -9.85 12.66
C GLY A 285 12.66 -10.92 11.60
N ILE A 286 11.71 -10.67 10.71
CA ILE A 286 11.60 -11.34 9.41
C ILE A 286 11.61 -10.30 8.30
N SER A 287 12.38 -10.54 7.25
CA SER A 287 12.42 -9.68 6.06
C SER A 287 11.75 -10.38 4.90
N ILE A 288 10.88 -9.66 4.18
CA ILE A 288 10.12 -10.20 3.06
C ILE A 288 10.29 -9.26 1.88
N VAL A 289 10.60 -9.81 0.71
CA VAL A 289 10.68 -9.05 -0.54
C VAL A 289 9.38 -8.28 -0.81
N GLY A 290 9.48 -7.13 -1.46
CA GLY A 290 8.31 -6.40 -1.93
C GLY A 290 7.61 -7.18 -3.05
N GLY A 291 6.31 -7.46 -2.89
CA GLY A 291 5.49 -8.11 -3.94
C GLY A 291 5.40 -7.31 -5.25
N ILE A 292 5.88 -6.07 -5.25
CA ILE A 292 5.93 -5.15 -6.37
C ILE A 292 7.34 -5.02 -7.00
N ASN A 293 8.35 -5.78 -6.56
CA ASN A 293 9.69 -5.69 -7.15
C ASN A 293 9.70 -5.98 -8.66
N GLY A 294 8.83 -6.88 -9.14
CA GLY A 294 8.64 -7.09 -10.58
C GLY A 294 8.09 -5.86 -11.30
N ILE A 295 7.29 -5.04 -10.61
CA ILE A 295 6.86 -3.74 -11.14
C ILE A 295 8.01 -2.73 -11.17
N CYS A 296 8.85 -2.70 -10.13
CA CYS A 296 10.05 -1.87 -10.14
C CYS A 296 11.01 -2.26 -11.27
N ALA A 297 11.21 -3.56 -11.51
CA ALA A 297 11.99 -4.05 -12.64
C ALA A 297 11.42 -3.56 -13.98
N LEU A 298 10.10 -3.54 -14.13
CA LEU A 298 9.45 -2.99 -15.32
C LEU A 298 9.59 -1.47 -15.47
N GLU A 299 9.49 -0.71 -14.37
CA GLU A 299 9.74 0.73 -14.43
C GLU A 299 11.19 1.04 -14.83
N GLU A 300 12.14 0.16 -14.48
CA GLU A 300 13.56 0.26 -14.84
C GLU A 300 13.81 0.00 -16.34
N THR A 301 12.93 -0.71 -17.06
CA THR A 301 13.00 -0.84 -18.54
C THR A 301 12.48 0.41 -19.27
N GLY A 302 11.85 1.34 -18.55
CA GLY A 302 11.25 2.55 -19.10
C GLY A 302 9.74 2.45 -19.36
N ILE A 303 9.12 1.29 -19.09
CA ILE A 303 7.66 1.12 -19.17
C ILE A 303 6.98 1.98 -18.11
N LYS A 304 5.93 2.70 -18.50
CA LYS A 304 5.14 3.54 -17.58
C LYS A 304 4.06 2.71 -16.92
N ILE A 305 4.26 2.41 -15.65
CA ILE A 305 3.29 1.67 -14.84
C ILE A 305 2.71 2.59 -13.78
N LYS A 306 1.42 2.44 -13.49
CA LYS A 306 0.81 3.02 -12.30
C LYS A 306 0.42 1.89 -11.35
N THR A 307 0.87 2.01 -10.11
CA THR A 307 0.66 1.00 -9.07
C THR A 307 -0.11 1.58 -7.92
N ASN A 308 -1.12 0.83 -7.48
CA ASN A 308 -1.75 1.03 -6.19
C ASN A 308 -1.30 -0.14 -5.27
N PRO A 309 -0.39 0.11 -4.31
CA PRO A 309 -0.01 -0.90 -3.32
C PRO A 309 -1.17 -1.25 -2.38
N VAL A 310 -1.22 -2.50 -1.90
CA VAL A 310 -2.19 -3.00 -0.89
C VAL A 310 -3.65 -2.78 -1.31
N SER A 311 -4.01 -3.22 -2.52
CA SER A 311 -5.21 -2.73 -3.21
C SER A 311 -6.46 -3.57 -3.01
N ALA A 312 -6.33 -4.90 -2.99
CA ALA A 312 -7.48 -5.79 -3.07
C ALA A 312 -7.20 -7.16 -2.45
N LEU A 313 -8.25 -7.96 -2.29
CA LEU A 313 -8.18 -9.39 -2.01
C LEU A 313 -8.63 -10.15 -3.25
N MET A 314 -7.96 -11.25 -3.56
CA MET A 314 -8.30 -12.12 -4.69
C MET A 314 -8.20 -13.59 -4.29
N GLU A 315 -9.06 -14.42 -4.88
CA GLU A 315 -8.95 -15.87 -4.75
C GLU A 315 -7.63 -16.35 -5.35
N TYR A 316 -6.76 -16.95 -4.54
CA TYR A 316 -5.42 -17.36 -5.00
C TYR A 316 -5.50 -18.37 -6.16
N LYS A 317 -6.52 -19.24 -6.13
CA LYS A 317 -6.80 -20.21 -7.20
C LYS A 317 -7.16 -19.57 -8.54
N SER A 318 -7.66 -18.33 -8.54
CA SER A 318 -7.98 -17.60 -9.78
C SER A 318 -6.75 -16.96 -10.44
N MET A 319 -5.61 -16.91 -9.73
CA MET A 319 -4.35 -16.40 -10.24
C MET A 319 -3.60 -17.50 -10.99
N THR A 320 -2.99 -17.13 -12.11
CA THR A 320 -2.26 -18.04 -13.01
C THR A 320 -0.76 -17.93 -12.78
N GLU A 321 -0.07 -19.06 -12.84
CA GLU A 321 1.38 -19.13 -12.77
C GLU A 321 1.99 -18.60 -14.07
N ILE A 322 2.99 -17.72 -13.92
CA ILE A 322 3.70 -17.03 -15.02
C ILE A 322 5.16 -17.45 -15.09
#